data_AF-A0A955TP11-F1
#
_entry.id   AF-A0A955TP11-F1
#
_cell.length_a   1.000
_cell.length_b   1.000
_cell.length_c   1.000
_cell.angle_alpha   90.00
_cell.angle_beta   90.00
_cell.angle_gamma   90.00
#
_symmetry.space_group_name_H-M   'P 1'
#
loop_
_entity.id
_entity.type
_entity.pdbx_description
1 polymer ?
#
loop_
_entity_poly.entity_id
_entity_poly.type
_entity_poly.pdbx_seq_one_letter_code
_entity_poly.pdbx_strand_id
1 'polypeptide(L)'
;MSDVTPDLTFSCASETARTLKDLRVKQKGQPVYVMGHEEAYKGKEGVFEHFNVRLAVIKFPEGKTLGFDPSELLLPCEIDQDGIPYFEIRYCELCDQLFPLTSEEFHAPEERTQCPECSP
;
A
#
# COMPACT_ATOMS: atom_id res chain seq x y z
N MET A 1 -19.81 14.21 -25.11
CA MET A 1 -18.99 12.99 -25.22
C MET A 1 -18.44 12.77 -23.84
N SER A 2 -19.09 11.92 -23.07
CA SER A 2 -18.68 11.62 -21.70
C SER A 2 -17.43 10.76 -21.80
N ASP A 3 -16.30 11.29 -21.37
CA ASP A 3 -15.08 10.51 -21.18
C ASP A 3 -15.43 9.44 -20.15
N VAL A 4 -15.61 8.20 -20.61
CA VAL A 4 -15.70 7.05 -19.72
C VAL A 4 -14.26 6.77 -19.32
N THR A 5 -13.79 7.48 -18.31
CA THR A 5 -12.60 7.04 -17.58
C THR A 5 -12.94 5.64 -17.08
N PRO A 6 -12.25 4.58 -17.51
CA PRO A 6 -12.51 3.26 -16.96
C PRO A 6 -12.37 3.37 -15.45
N ASP A 7 -13.34 2.82 -14.71
CA ASP A 7 -13.31 2.75 -13.25
C ASP A 7 -11.99 2.06 -12.85
N LEU A 8 -10.97 2.86 -12.56
CA LEU A 8 -9.65 2.39 -12.13
C LEU A 8 -9.82 1.90 -10.70
N THR A 9 -10.16 0.62 -10.56
CA THR A 9 -10.21 -0.03 -9.25
C THR A 9 -8.78 -0.32 -8.81
N PHE A 10 -8.27 0.52 -7.92
CA PHE A 10 -7.03 0.26 -7.21
C PHE A 10 -7.22 -0.86 -6.18
N SER A 11 -6.13 -1.55 -5.85
CA SER A 11 -6.13 -2.68 -4.93
C SER A 11 -5.94 -2.23 -3.48
N CYS A 12 -6.65 -2.88 -2.57
CA CYS A 12 -6.45 -2.77 -1.13
C CYS A 12 -5.74 -4.01 -0.59
N ALA A 13 -5.29 -3.93 0.66
CA ALA A 13 -4.75 -5.05 1.41
C ALA A 13 -5.82 -6.14 1.59
N SER A 14 -5.40 -7.38 1.33
CA SER A 14 -6.18 -8.60 1.50
C SER A 14 -5.31 -9.67 2.16
N GLU A 15 -5.90 -10.82 2.47
CA GLU A 15 -5.17 -11.97 3.02
C GLU A 15 -3.97 -12.40 2.16
N THR A 16 -4.07 -12.22 0.83
CA THR A 16 -3.06 -12.71 -0.14
C THR A 16 -2.19 -11.61 -0.73
N ALA A 17 -2.52 -10.34 -0.48
CA ALA A 17 -1.79 -9.22 -1.03
C ALA A 17 -1.80 -8.05 -0.06
N ARG A 18 -0.64 -7.70 0.49
CA ARG A 18 -0.49 -6.58 1.44
C ARG A 18 0.51 -5.53 0.98
N THR A 19 1.34 -5.89 0.01
CA THR A 19 2.32 -5.01 -0.58
C THR A 19 2.13 -4.88 -2.09
N LEU A 20 2.72 -3.86 -2.69
CA LEU A 20 2.73 -3.68 -4.13
C LEU A 20 3.34 -4.90 -4.83
N LYS A 21 4.33 -5.56 -4.22
CA LYS A 21 4.96 -6.78 -4.74
C LYS A 21 3.93 -7.87 -5.03
N ASP A 22 2.96 -8.06 -4.15
CA ASP A 22 1.99 -9.16 -4.18
C ASP A 22 0.96 -9.01 -5.29
N LEU A 23 0.72 -7.78 -5.76
CA LEU A 23 -0.23 -7.52 -6.84
C LEU A 23 0.23 -8.15 -8.15
N ARG A 24 -0.61 -8.97 -8.79
CA ARG A 24 -0.29 -9.52 -10.12
C ARG A 24 -0.21 -8.43 -11.20
N VAL A 25 -1.08 -7.42 -11.10
CA VAL A 25 -1.12 -6.26 -11.98
C VAL A 25 -0.94 -5.01 -11.14
N LYS A 26 0.07 -4.21 -11.46
CA LYS A 26 0.39 -2.98 -10.73
C LYS A 26 -0.03 -1.81 -11.61
N GLN A 27 -1.09 -1.12 -11.18
CA GLN A 27 -1.69 -0.05 -11.95
C GLN A 27 -1.04 1.28 -11.60
N LYS A 28 -0.68 2.06 -12.62
CA LYS A 28 -0.26 3.45 -12.41
C LYS A 28 -1.36 4.20 -11.65
N GLY A 29 -0.98 4.94 -10.63
CA GLY A 29 -1.87 5.61 -9.70
C GLY A 29 -2.16 4.81 -8.42
N GLN A 30 -1.79 3.53 -8.36
CA GLN A 30 -2.00 2.70 -7.16
C GLN A 30 -1.41 3.39 -5.92
N PRO A 31 -2.24 3.75 -4.93
CA PRO A 31 -1.77 4.34 -3.69
C PRO A 31 -0.97 3.30 -2.89
N VAL A 32 0.11 3.77 -2.27
CA VAL A 32 0.99 2.97 -1.43
C VAL A 32 1.50 3.77 -0.23
N TYR A 33 1.79 3.07 0.85
CA TYR A 33 2.47 3.60 2.03
C TYR A 33 3.91 3.07 2.09
N VAL A 34 4.88 3.96 2.27
CA VAL A 34 6.30 3.65 2.15
C VAL A 34 6.90 3.22 3.50
N MET A 35 7.39 1.98 3.58
CA MET A 35 8.20 1.49 4.71
C MET A 35 9.71 1.71 4.52
N GLY A 36 10.11 2.06 3.30
CA GLY A 36 11.49 1.95 2.81
C GLY A 36 12.55 2.73 3.59
N HIS A 37 13.80 2.48 3.19
CA HIS A 37 15.02 2.89 3.88
C HIS A 37 15.32 4.40 3.89
N GLU A 38 14.70 5.19 3.01
CA GLU A 38 14.94 6.63 2.94
C GLU A 38 14.12 7.36 4.03
N GLU A 39 14.78 7.82 5.10
CA GLU A 39 14.13 8.38 6.29
C GLU A 39 13.15 9.51 5.99
N ALA A 40 13.45 10.37 5.00
CA ALA A 40 12.60 11.50 4.63
C ALA A 40 11.25 11.09 4.01
N TYR A 41 11.11 9.83 3.61
CA TYR A 41 9.93 9.27 2.92
C TYR A 41 9.32 8.07 3.64
N LYS A 42 10.02 7.51 4.63
CA LYS A 42 9.47 6.50 5.50
C LYS A 42 8.20 7.03 6.18
N GLY A 43 7.14 6.25 6.07
CA GLY A 43 5.84 6.56 6.61
C GLY A 43 5.00 7.52 5.79
N LYS A 44 5.45 7.89 4.58
CA LYS A 44 4.67 8.73 3.66
C LYS A 44 3.88 7.91 2.66
N GLU A 45 2.80 8.52 2.21
CA GLU A 45 1.94 8.01 1.15
C GLU A 45 2.36 8.58 -0.20
N GLY A 46 2.22 7.78 -1.24
CA GLY A 46 2.43 8.19 -2.62
C GLY A 46 1.69 7.29 -3.58
N VAL A 47 1.89 7.51 -4.87
CA VAL A 47 1.26 6.72 -5.93
C VAL A 47 2.32 6.05 -6.80
N PHE A 48 2.09 4.79 -7.15
CA PHE A 48 2.93 4.06 -8.09
C PHE A 48 2.81 4.64 -9.49
N GLU A 49 3.93 4.90 -10.15
CA GLU A 49 3.95 5.42 -11.52
C GLU A 49 4.30 4.32 -12.53
N HIS A 50 5.45 3.68 -12.35
CA HIS A 50 6.00 2.66 -13.23
C HIS A 50 7.17 1.95 -12.56
N PHE A 51 7.71 0.91 -13.20
CA PHE A 51 8.98 0.32 -12.81
C PHE A 51 10.15 0.99 -13.52
N ASN A 52 11.20 1.29 -12.76
CA ASN A 52 12.52 1.54 -13.30
C ASN A 52 13.42 0.35 -12.93
N VAL A 53 13.64 -0.53 -13.91
CA VAL A 53 14.30 -1.84 -13.72
C VAL A 53 13.54 -2.70 -12.70
N ARG A 54 13.98 -2.76 -11.44
CA ARG A 54 13.33 -3.54 -10.36
C ARG A 54 12.64 -2.65 -9.33
N LEU A 55 12.89 -1.34 -9.35
CA LEU A 55 12.35 -0.40 -8.38
C LEU A 55 11.00 0.13 -8.84
N ALA A 56 10.03 0.13 -7.94
CA ALA A 56 8.77 0.81 -8.13
C ALA A 56 8.98 2.31 -7.93
N VAL A 57 8.73 3.10 -8.97
CA VAL A 57 8.81 4.56 -8.91
C VAL A 57 7.53 5.09 -8.28
N ILE A 58 7.67 5.75 -7.14
CA ILE A 58 6.58 6.37 -6.39
C ILE A 58 6.65 7.88 -6.58
N LYS A 59 5.51 8.48 -6.92
CA LYS A 59 5.32 9.93 -6.96
C LYS A 59 4.63 10.37 -5.68
N PHE A 60 5.23 11.34 -5.00
CA PHE A 60 4.69 11.93 -3.78
C PHE A 60 3.89 13.21 -4.08
N PRO A 61 3.04 13.69 -3.15
CA PRO A 61 2.23 14.89 -3.35
C PRO A 61 3.03 16.15 -3.70
N GLU A 62 4.28 16.29 -3.23
CA GLU A 62 5.16 17.39 -3.61
C GLU A 62 5.70 17.31 -5.06
N GLY A 63 5.33 16.27 -5.80
CA GLY A 63 5.72 16.03 -7.18
C GLY A 63 7.06 15.31 -7.37
N LYS A 64 7.81 15.06 -6.28
CA LYS A 64 9.06 14.30 -6.33
C LYS A 64 8.79 12.81 -6.58
N THR A 65 9.70 12.17 -7.31
CA THR A 65 9.68 10.74 -7.58
C THR A 65 10.91 10.03 -7.03
N LEU A 66 10.72 8.86 -6.45
CA LEU A 66 11.80 8.01 -5.91
C LEU A 66 11.49 6.53 -6.16
N GLY A 67 12.53 5.71 -6.25
CA GLY A 67 12.42 4.27 -6.44
C GLY A 67 12.50 3.50 -5.14
N PHE A 68 11.59 2.56 -4.93
CA PHE A 68 11.55 1.68 -3.75
C PHE A 68 11.45 0.20 -4.14
N ASP A 69 11.84 -0.70 -3.23
CA ASP A 69 11.52 -2.12 -3.39
C ASP A 69 9.99 -2.31 -3.26
N PRO A 70 9.32 -3.03 -4.17
CA PRO A 70 7.89 -3.30 -4.07
C PRO A 70 7.41 -3.95 -2.76
N SER A 71 8.27 -4.69 -2.04
CA SER A 71 7.88 -5.24 -0.72
C SER A 71 7.89 -4.20 0.39
N GLU A 72 8.51 -3.04 0.17
CA GLU A 72 8.51 -1.92 1.12
C GLU A 72 7.31 -0.97 0.91
N LEU A 73 6.38 -1.33 0.03
CA LEU A 73 5.25 -0.50 -0.37
C LEU A 73 3.94 -1.16 0.02
N LEU A 74 3.36 -0.74 1.14
CA LEU A 74 2.13 -1.31 1.68
C LEU A 74 0.91 -0.81 0.89
N LEU A 75 -0.07 -1.68 0.71
CA LEU A 75 -1.37 -1.34 0.12
C LEU A 75 -2.27 -0.66 1.17
N PRO A 76 -3.24 0.16 0.72
CA PRO A 76 -4.23 0.73 1.63
C PRO A 76 -5.12 -0.36 2.21
N CYS A 77 -5.64 -0.13 3.42
CA CYS A 77 -6.66 -0.96 4.03
C CYS A 77 -7.98 -0.84 3.23
N GLU A 78 -8.37 0.40 2.92
CA GLU A 78 -9.58 0.73 2.17
C GLU A 78 -9.35 1.91 1.24
N ILE A 79 -10.20 2.06 0.23
CA ILE A 79 -10.29 3.27 -0.61
C ILE A 79 -11.77 3.64 -0.62
N ASP A 80 -12.09 4.87 -0.25
CA ASP A 80 -13.49 5.30 -0.21
C ASP A 80 -14.07 5.60 -1.60
N GLN A 81 -15.34 6.00 -1.60
CA GLN A 81 -16.09 6.40 -2.79
C GLN A 81 -15.51 7.62 -3.52
N ASP A 82 -14.72 8.45 -2.85
CA ASP A 82 -14.05 9.63 -3.41
C ASP A 82 -12.63 9.29 -3.92
N GLY A 83 -12.21 8.02 -3.80
CA GLY A 83 -10.90 7.54 -4.22
C GLY A 83 -9.78 7.84 -3.23
N ILE A 84 -10.12 8.22 -1.99
CA ILE A 84 -9.15 8.53 -0.94
C ILE A 84 -8.70 7.21 -0.28
N PRO A 85 -7.40 6.89 -0.30
CA PRO A 85 -6.88 5.70 0.36
C PRO A 85 -6.78 5.90 1.88
N TYR A 86 -7.15 4.88 2.63
CA TYR A 86 -6.98 4.78 4.07
C TYR A 86 -5.96 3.71 4.39
N PHE A 87 -4.91 4.08 5.12
CA PHE A 87 -3.84 3.18 5.52
C PHE A 87 -3.91 2.91 7.03
N GLU A 88 -4.28 1.69 7.38
CA GLU A 88 -4.28 1.21 8.77
C GLU A 88 -3.09 0.30 8.98
N ILE A 89 -1.98 0.87 9.45
CA ILE A 89 -0.71 0.16 9.62
C ILE A 89 -0.49 -0.15 11.11
N ARG A 90 -0.01 -1.36 11.41
CA ARG A 90 0.35 -1.79 12.76
C ARG A 90 1.79 -2.29 12.81
N TYR A 91 2.39 -2.25 14.00
CA TYR A 91 3.63 -2.97 14.30
C TYR A 91 3.27 -4.37 14.78
N CYS A 92 3.93 -5.39 14.24
CA CYS A 92 3.79 -6.74 14.75
C CYS A 92 4.45 -6.86 16.13
N GLU A 93 3.71 -7.34 17.12
CA GLU A 93 4.21 -7.51 18.50
C GLU A 93 5.34 -8.54 18.65
N LEU A 94 5.60 -9.36 17.62
CA LEU A 94 6.61 -10.43 17.67
C LEU A 94 7.90 -10.09 16.93
N CYS A 95 7.81 -9.37 15.80
CA CYS A 95 8.96 -9.10 14.94
C CYS A 95 9.18 -7.62 14.65
N ASP A 96 8.37 -6.73 15.24
CA ASP A 96 8.39 -5.27 15.06
C ASP A 96 8.24 -4.79 13.61
N GLN A 97 7.84 -5.68 12.68
CA GLN A 97 7.58 -5.29 11.29
C GLN A 97 6.24 -4.58 11.15
N LEU A 98 6.23 -3.55 10.30
CA LEU A 98 5.00 -2.87 9.90
C LEU A 98 4.20 -3.76 8.94
N PHE A 99 2.88 -3.81 9.11
CA PHE A 99 1.98 -4.46 8.18
C PHE A 99 0.65 -3.68 8.09
N PRO A 100 0.00 -3.63 6.92
CA PRO A 100 -1.31 -3.02 6.78
C PRO A 100 -2.37 -4.03 7.22
N LEU A 101 -3.43 -3.56 7.88
CA LEU A 101 -4.65 -4.34 8.07
C LEU A 101 -5.41 -4.50 6.75
N THR A 102 -6.15 -5.58 6.61
CA THR A 102 -7.22 -5.68 5.62
C THR A 102 -8.46 -4.93 6.12
N SER A 103 -9.40 -4.60 5.23
CA SER A 103 -10.71 -4.06 5.63
C SER A 103 -11.39 -4.93 6.68
N GLU A 104 -11.41 -6.26 6.49
CA GLU A 104 -12.03 -7.19 7.43
C GLU A 104 -11.36 -7.15 8.81
N GLU A 105 -10.03 -7.08 8.86
CA GLU A 105 -9.28 -6.98 10.13
C GLU A 105 -9.47 -5.63 10.82
N PHE A 106 -9.60 -4.56 10.05
CA PHE A 106 -9.83 -3.22 10.59
C PHE A 106 -11.21 -3.10 11.25
N HIS A 107 -12.24 -3.73 10.67
CA HIS A 107 -13.59 -3.74 11.21
C HIS A 107 -13.85 -4.86 12.23
N ALA A 108 -12.87 -5.73 12.49
CA ALA A 108 -13.00 -6.81 13.45
C ALA A 108 -13.11 -6.27 14.89
N PRO A 109 -13.87 -6.94 15.78
CA PRO A 109 -13.96 -6.54 17.19
C PRO A 109 -12.62 -6.61 17.93
N GLU A 110 -11.76 -7.55 17.51
CA GLU A 110 -10.41 -7.73 18.04
C GLU A 110 -9.41 -7.35 16.94
N GLU A 111 -8.61 -6.33 17.24
CA GLU A 111 -7.59 -5.88 16.30
C GLU A 111 -6.46 -6.90 16.18
N ARG A 112 -6.03 -7.14 14.95
CA ARG A 112 -4.89 -7.99 14.67
C ARG A 112 -3.58 -7.31 15.10
N THR A 113 -2.82 -7.97 15.99
CA THR A 113 -1.55 -7.46 16.50
C THR A 113 -0.30 -8.13 15.92
N GLN A 114 -0.48 -9.16 15.08
CA GLN A 114 0.61 -9.94 14.50
C GLN A 114 0.57 -9.91 12.97
N CYS A 115 1.73 -9.74 12.32
CA CYS A 115 1.79 -9.74 10.85
C CYS A 115 1.44 -11.12 10.27
N PRO A 116 1.11 -11.20 8.97
CA PRO A 116 0.80 -12.48 8.31
C PRO A 116 1.95 -13.49 8.35
N GLU A 117 3.21 -13.03 8.40
CA GLU A 117 4.35 -13.96 8.46
C GLU A 117 4.46 -14.62 9.85
N CYS A 118 4.10 -13.91 10.92
CA CYS A 118 4.15 -14.43 12.29
C CYS A 118 2.89 -15.23 12.66
N SER A 119 1.75 -14.96 12.03
CA SER A 119 0.48 -15.65 12.26
C SER A 119 -0.32 -15.76 10.96
N PRO A 120 0.00 -16.70 10.05
CA PRO A 120 -0.59 -16.77 8.72
C PRO A 120 -2.11 -16.87 8.68
#